data_AF-A0AAV4AZX0-F1
#
_entry.id   AF-A0AAV4AZX0-F1
#
_cell.length_a   1.000
_cell.length_b   1.000
_cell.length_c   1.000
_cell.angle_alpha   90.00
_cell.angle_beta   90.00
_cell.angle_gamma   90.00
#
_symmetry.space_group_name_H-M   'P 1'
#
loop_
_entity.id
_entity.type
_entity.pdbx_description
1 polymer ?
#
loop_
_entity_poly.entity_id
_entity_poly.type
_entity_poly.pdbx_seq_one_letter_code
_entity_poly.pdbx_strand_id
1 'polypeptide(L)'
;MPAASLPVVEDEDNSCNDCDVLPELGGWGSKESVKYLKFGNDLSAEQQHELEELAGCFHSIFSDCPCSTILEKHRIELKSSTPVGQHPYPVPYAMRQMLCDKLEEMEILGIIRKSNSPYTFPVI
;
A
#
# COMPACT_ATOMS: atom_id res chain seq x y z
N MET A 1 -2.26 67.20 -15.51
CA MET A 1 -1.44 66.26 -16.30
C MET A 1 -1.76 64.83 -15.84
N PRO A 2 -1.67 63.86 -16.76
CA PRO A 2 -2.65 62.79 -16.94
C PRO A 2 -2.42 61.55 -16.06
N ALA A 3 -3.49 60.75 -15.95
CA ALA A 3 -3.48 59.39 -15.43
C ALA A 3 -2.50 58.51 -16.20
N ALA A 4 -1.72 57.70 -15.48
CA ALA A 4 -0.98 56.58 -16.03
C ALA A 4 -1.56 55.29 -15.44
N SER A 5 -2.34 54.60 -16.27
CA SER A 5 -2.71 53.20 -16.09
C SER A 5 -1.46 52.33 -16.21
N LEU A 6 -1.29 51.39 -15.29
CA LEU A 6 -0.42 50.22 -15.43
C LEU A 6 -1.19 49.00 -14.91
N PRO A 7 -0.90 47.80 -15.43
CA PRO A 7 -1.90 46.93 -16.01
C PRO A 7 -2.32 45.82 -15.05
N VAL A 8 -3.55 45.35 -15.28
CA VAL A 8 -4.05 44.07 -14.82
C VAL A 8 -3.13 42.98 -15.40
N VAL A 9 -2.43 42.28 -14.52
CA VAL A 9 -1.85 40.97 -14.83
C VAL A 9 -2.76 39.94 -14.17
N GLU A 10 -3.73 39.49 -14.96
CA GLU A 10 -4.35 38.18 -14.79
C GLU A 10 -3.42 37.21 -15.51
N ASP A 11 -2.75 36.35 -14.75
CA ASP A 11 -2.25 35.07 -15.25
C ASP A 11 -2.73 34.01 -14.26
N GLU A 12 -3.84 33.37 -14.65
CA GLU A 12 -4.20 32.03 -14.23
C GLU A 12 -3.30 31.04 -14.97
N ASP A 13 -2.41 30.33 -14.26
CA ASP A 13 -2.01 28.94 -14.52
C ASP A 13 -1.14 28.42 -13.35
N ASN A 14 -1.69 27.51 -12.55
CA ASN A 14 -1.42 26.08 -12.69
C ASN A 14 0.04 25.68 -12.44
N SER A 15 0.33 25.30 -11.19
CA SER A 15 0.61 23.90 -10.87
C SER A 15 1.20 23.85 -9.46
N CYS A 16 0.55 23.13 -8.55
CA CYS A 16 1.16 22.68 -7.30
C CYS A 16 2.24 21.63 -7.67
N ASN A 17 3.40 22.10 -8.12
CA ASN A 17 4.57 21.29 -8.49
C ASN A 17 5.36 20.82 -7.25
N ASP A 18 4.67 20.36 -6.23
CA ASP A 18 5.27 19.59 -5.14
C ASP A 18 4.22 18.60 -4.62
N CYS A 19 3.73 17.77 -5.54
CA CYS A 19 3.17 16.48 -5.14
C CYS A 19 4.38 15.61 -4.78
N ASP A 20 4.68 15.53 -3.48
CA ASP A 20 5.53 14.51 -2.90
C ASP A 20 5.28 13.20 -3.65
N VAL A 21 6.28 12.72 -4.38
CA VAL A 21 6.19 11.48 -5.16
C VAL A 21 6.05 10.33 -4.17
N LEU A 22 4.80 10.04 -3.81
CA LEU A 22 4.43 8.88 -3.03
C LEU A 22 4.97 7.65 -3.77
N PRO A 23 5.76 6.78 -3.11
CA PRO A 23 6.28 5.57 -3.74
C PRO A 23 5.13 4.81 -4.39
N GLU A 24 5.28 4.40 -5.65
CA GLU A 24 4.27 3.59 -6.33
C GLU A 24 4.03 2.31 -5.54
N LEU A 25 2.90 2.29 -4.85
CA LEU A 25 2.49 1.19 -4.01
C LEU A 25 1.93 0.09 -4.90
N GLY A 26 2.64 -1.05 -5.00
CA GLY A 26 2.33 -2.13 -5.93
C GLY A 26 0.90 -2.66 -5.77
N GLY A 27 0.17 -2.71 -6.89
CA GLY A 27 -1.22 -3.15 -6.96
C GLY A 27 -1.37 -4.66 -6.79
N TRP A 28 -1.33 -5.14 -5.55
CA TRP A 28 -1.92 -6.42 -5.19
C TRP A 28 -3.44 -6.23 -5.12
N GLY A 29 -4.21 -7.20 -5.60
CA GLY A 29 -5.65 -7.04 -5.87
C GLY A 29 -6.48 -6.65 -4.65
N SER A 30 -6.68 -5.34 -4.45
CA SER A 30 -7.42 -4.76 -3.33
C SER A 30 -8.91 -5.06 -3.45
N LYS A 31 -9.49 -5.67 -2.40
CA LYS A 31 -10.96 -5.82 -2.27
C LYS A 31 -11.62 -4.51 -1.83
N GLU A 32 -10.88 -3.68 -1.12
CA GLU A 32 -11.34 -2.38 -0.60
C GLU A 32 -10.61 -1.24 -1.33
N SER A 33 -11.35 -0.17 -1.62
CA SER A 33 -10.92 0.98 -2.41
C SER A 33 -11.68 2.23 -1.98
N VAL A 34 -11.26 3.40 -2.47
CA VAL A 34 -11.91 4.71 -2.23
C VAL A 34 -13.41 4.69 -2.55
N LYS A 35 -13.85 3.81 -3.45
CA LYS A 35 -15.27 3.65 -3.84
C LYS A 35 -16.18 3.16 -2.70
N TYR A 36 -15.61 2.60 -1.63
CA TYR A 36 -16.36 2.08 -0.49
C TYR A 36 -16.43 3.06 0.69
N LEU A 37 -15.85 4.27 0.56
CA LEU A 37 -15.91 5.27 1.60
C LEU A 37 -17.34 5.79 1.77
N LYS A 38 -17.78 5.88 3.04
CA LYS A 38 -19.07 6.46 3.40
C LYS A 38 -18.83 7.84 3.99
N PHE A 39 -19.40 8.86 3.37
CA PHE A 39 -19.34 10.23 3.87
C PHE A 39 -20.54 10.51 4.79
N GLY A 40 -20.31 11.30 5.84
CA GLY A 40 -21.37 11.69 6.78
C GLY A 40 -22.32 12.71 6.18
N ASN A 41 -23.56 12.77 6.70
CA ASN A 41 -24.60 13.68 6.24
C ASN A 41 -24.40 15.14 6.67
N ASP A 42 -23.44 15.42 7.56
CA ASP A 42 -23.18 16.74 8.12
C ASP A 42 -22.25 17.63 7.27
N LEU A 43 -21.81 17.13 6.10
CA LEU A 43 -20.95 17.87 5.18
C LEU A 43 -21.76 18.62 4.11
N SER A 44 -21.37 19.86 3.83
CA SER A 44 -21.86 20.61 2.65
C SER A 44 -21.44 19.90 1.36
N ALA A 45 -22.20 20.10 0.28
CA ALA A 45 -21.91 19.52 -1.04
C ALA A 45 -20.49 19.86 -1.53
N GLU A 46 -20.01 21.07 -1.23
CA GLU A 46 -18.65 21.53 -1.58
C GLU A 46 -17.57 20.74 -0.80
N GLN A 47 -17.80 20.49 0.49
CA GLN A 47 -16.85 19.76 1.34
C GLN A 47 -16.82 18.26 1.02
N GLN A 48 -17.96 17.69 0.61
CA GLN A 48 -18.01 16.31 0.15
C GLN A 48 -17.20 16.13 -1.13
N HIS A 49 -17.29 17.10 -2.05
CA HIS A 49 -16.55 17.07 -3.30
C HIS A 49 -15.03 17.17 -3.06
N GLU A 50 -14.59 18.12 -2.23
CA GLU A 50 -13.17 18.26 -1.85
C GLU A 50 -12.62 16.98 -1.21
N LEU A 51 -13.41 16.33 -0.35
CA LEU A 51 -13.02 15.09 0.30
C LEU A 51 -12.96 13.90 -0.68
N GLU A 52 -13.85 13.83 -1.66
CA GLU A 52 -13.85 12.80 -2.70
C GLU A 52 -12.62 12.93 -3.61
N GLU A 53 -12.27 14.16 -4.01
CA GLU A 53 -11.04 14.44 -4.76
C GLU A 53 -9.80 14.06 -3.95
N LEU A 54 -9.74 14.46 -2.68
CA LEU A 54 -8.65 14.13 -1.78
C LEU A 54 -8.52 12.61 -1.59
N ALA A 55 -9.63 11.91 -1.37
CA ALA A 55 -9.64 10.47 -1.24
C ALA A 55 -9.18 9.78 -2.53
N GLY A 56 -9.52 10.32 -3.71
CA GLY A 56 -9.02 9.88 -5.00
C GLY A 56 -7.50 10.03 -5.14
N CYS A 57 -6.95 11.19 -4.75
CA CYS A 57 -5.51 11.43 -4.75
C CYS A 57 -4.75 10.46 -3.84
N PHE A 58 -5.31 10.15 -2.67
CA PHE A 58 -4.72 9.24 -1.69
C PHE A 58 -5.27 7.82 -1.75
N HIS A 59 -5.73 7.38 -2.93
CA HIS A 59 -6.36 6.07 -3.10
C HIS A 59 -5.51 4.91 -2.57
N SER A 60 -4.19 5.02 -2.70
CA SER A 60 -3.23 4.00 -2.28
C SER A 60 -3.23 3.73 -0.78
N ILE A 61 -3.68 4.68 0.06
CA ILE A 61 -3.79 4.50 1.52
C ILE A 61 -5.00 3.65 1.90
N PHE A 62 -6.06 3.69 1.10
CA PHE A 62 -7.33 2.98 1.35
C PHE A 62 -7.35 1.56 0.78
N SER A 63 -6.20 1.05 0.36
CA SER A 63 -6.05 -0.32 -0.12
C SER A 63 -5.78 -1.25 1.06
N ASP A 64 -6.55 -2.33 1.17
CA ASP A 64 -6.33 -3.42 2.14
C ASP A 64 -5.12 -4.31 1.76
N CYS A 65 -4.52 -4.06 0.60
CA CYS A 65 -3.34 -4.79 0.18
C CYS A 65 -2.05 -4.19 0.76
N PRO A 66 -1.15 -5.03 1.30
CA PRO A 66 0.05 -4.55 1.96
C PRO A 66 0.99 -3.80 1.01
N CYS A 67 1.53 -2.70 1.53
CA CYS A 67 2.55 -1.86 0.92
C CYS A 67 3.93 -2.56 0.73
N SER A 68 4.45 -2.86 -0.47
CA SER A 68 5.91 -3.00 -0.67
C SER A 68 6.59 -1.64 -0.93
N THR A 69 7.76 -1.42 -0.32
CA THR A 69 8.60 -0.23 -0.56
C THR A 69 9.94 -0.65 -1.15
N ILE A 70 10.42 0.10 -2.14
CA ILE A 70 11.73 -0.14 -2.80
C ILE A 70 12.86 0.66 -2.12
N LEU A 71 12.52 1.50 -1.12
CA LEU A 71 13.41 2.44 -0.43
C LEU A 71 14.68 1.77 0.14
N GLU A 72 14.54 0.63 0.82
CA GLU A 72 15.68 -0.10 1.38
C GLU A 72 15.40 -1.60 1.49
N LYS A 73 16.44 -2.42 1.32
CA LYS A 73 16.37 -3.87 1.54
C LYS A 73 17.00 -4.21 2.88
N HIS A 74 16.20 -4.75 3.80
CA HIS A 74 16.70 -5.20 5.09
C HIS A 74 17.68 -6.37 4.92
N ARG A 75 18.89 -6.23 5.46
CA ARG A 75 19.90 -7.29 5.53
C ARG A 75 20.03 -7.80 6.96
N ILE A 76 19.81 -9.10 7.15
CA ILE A 76 19.96 -9.76 8.45
C ILE A 76 21.43 -10.19 8.61
N GLU A 77 22.10 -9.68 9.65
CA GLU A 77 23.44 -10.12 10.02
C GLU A 77 23.39 -11.44 10.80
N LEU A 78 24.10 -12.46 10.31
CA LEU A 78 24.10 -13.78 10.91
C LEU A 78 25.16 -13.90 12.00
N LYS A 79 24.78 -14.48 13.14
CA LYS A 79 25.73 -14.80 14.23
C LYS A 79 26.57 -16.05 13.94
N SER A 80 26.07 -16.96 13.11
CA SER A 80 26.75 -18.19 12.68
C SER A 80 26.49 -18.44 11.20
N SER A 81 27.47 -19.00 10.50
CA SER A 81 27.37 -19.40 9.09
C SER A 81 26.74 -20.78 8.88
N THR A 82 26.56 -21.57 9.95
CA THR A 82 25.95 -22.90 9.86
C THR A 82 24.42 -22.79 9.77
N PRO A 83 23.79 -23.30 8.70
CA PRO A 83 22.33 -23.26 8.59
C PRO A 83 21.65 -24.18 9.60
N VAL A 84 20.46 -23.79 10.06
CA VAL A 84 19.64 -24.56 11.01
C VAL A 84 18.33 -24.93 10.34
N GLY A 85 18.04 -26.22 10.29
CA GLY A 85 16.79 -26.77 9.78
C GLY A 85 16.08 -27.59 10.84
N GLN A 86 14.82 -27.28 11.09
CA GLN A 86 13.93 -28.05 11.95
C GLN A 86 12.84 -28.73 11.12
N HIS A 87 12.42 -29.92 11.57
CA HIS A 87 11.36 -30.66 10.92
C HIS A 87 9.99 -30.00 11.20
N PRO A 88 9.12 -29.84 10.19
CA PRO A 88 7.78 -29.31 10.39
C PRO A 88 6.94 -30.17 11.33
N TYR A 89 6.05 -29.55 12.11
CA TYR A 89 5.06 -30.28 12.89
C TYR A 89 3.94 -30.83 12.01
N PRO A 90 3.35 -31.99 12.34
CA PRO A 90 2.17 -32.48 11.65
C PRO A 90 1.00 -31.50 11.79
N VAL A 91 0.49 -31.01 10.66
CA VAL A 91 -0.69 -30.12 10.64
C VAL A 91 -1.97 -30.95 10.79
N PRO A 92 -2.82 -30.67 11.80
CA PRO A 92 -4.10 -31.33 11.99
C PRO A 92 -4.99 -31.21 10.75
N TYR A 93 -5.73 -32.28 10.42
CA TYR A 93 -6.53 -32.33 9.19
C TYR A 93 -7.51 -31.16 9.06
N ALA A 94 -8.17 -30.78 10.16
CA ALA A 94 -9.13 -29.67 10.18
C ALA A 94 -8.51 -28.30 9.82
N MET A 95 -7.20 -28.11 10.05
CA MET A 95 -6.52 -26.84 9.78
C MET A 95 -5.83 -26.79 8.42
N ARG A 96 -5.67 -27.94 7.75
CA ARG A 96 -4.90 -28.02 6.49
C ARG A 96 -5.47 -27.12 5.40
N GLN A 97 -6.78 -27.15 5.20
CA GLN A 97 -7.42 -26.35 4.16
C GLN A 97 -7.22 -24.86 4.42
N MET A 98 -7.56 -24.40 5.62
CA MET A 98 -7.37 -23.00 6.03
C MET A 98 -5.91 -22.54 5.88
N LEU A 99 -4.94 -23.39 6.23
CA LEU A 99 -3.52 -23.08 6.08
C LEU A 99 -3.14 -22.94 4.60
N CYS A 100 -3.59 -23.86 3.74
CA CYS A 100 -3.36 -23.78 2.30
C CYS A 100 -3.98 -22.51 1.70
N ASP A 101 -5.23 -22.20 2.04
CA ASP A 101 -5.94 -21.02 1.53
C ASP A 101 -5.19 -19.72 1.90
N LYS A 102 -4.70 -19.62 3.13
CA LYS A 102 -3.88 -18.48 3.57
C LYS A 102 -2.54 -18.40 2.85
N LEU A 103 -1.85 -19.52 2.64
CA LEU A 103 -0.58 -19.52 1.91
C LEU A 103 -0.78 -19.09 0.46
N GLU A 104 -1.87 -19.51 -0.18
CA GLU A 104 -2.23 -19.08 -1.53
C GLU A 104 -2.53 -17.57 -1.57
N GLU A 105 -3.33 -17.07 -0.63
CA GLU A 105 -3.58 -15.63 -0.49
C GLU A 105 -2.27 -14.83 -0.31
N MET A 106 -1.38 -15.28 0.56
CA MET A 106 -0.08 -14.62 0.77
C MET A 106 0.86 -14.72 -0.43
N GLU A 107 0.78 -15.79 -1.24
CA GLU A 107 1.52 -15.94 -2.50
C GLU A 107 0.97 -14.98 -3.57
N ILE A 108 -0.36 -14.86 -3.69
CA ILE A 108 -1.03 -13.90 -4.59
C ILE A 108 -0.71 -12.45 -4.20
N LEU A 109 -0.74 -12.15 -2.91
CA LEU A 109 -0.33 -10.86 -2.35
C LEU A 109 1.20 -10.66 -2.38
N GLY A 110 2.00 -11.56 -2.94
CA GLY A 110 3.46 -11.37 -3.06
C GLY A 110 4.22 -11.24 -1.73
N ILE A 111 3.59 -11.55 -0.60
CA ILE A 111 4.20 -11.50 0.74
C ILE A 111 5.20 -12.64 0.90
N ILE A 112 4.88 -13.81 0.35
CA ILE A 112 5.74 -15.00 0.37
C ILE A 112 6.10 -15.44 -1.03
N ARG A 113 7.19 -16.20 -1.15
CA ARG A 113 7.62 -16.82 -2.41
C ARG A 113 8.20 -18.20 -2.15
N LYS A 114 8.06 -19.07 -3.15
CA LYS A 114 8.77 -20.36 -3.16
C LYS A 114 10.28 -20.13 -3.16
N SER A 115 11.00 -20.86 -2.33
CA SER A 115 12.46 -20.81 -2.24
C SER A 115 13.03 -22.16 -1.83
N ASN A 116 14.25 -22.45 -2.28
CA ASN A 116 15.03 -23.59 -1.81
C ASN A 116 16.05 -23.07 -0.79
N SER A 117 15.69 -23.14 0.50
CA SER A 117 16.50 -22.61 1.60
C SER A 117 17.06 -23.74 2.47
N PRO A 118 18.33 -23.68 2.91
CA PRO A 118 18.86 -24.59 3.92
C PRO A 118 18.34 -24.27 5.34
N TYR A 119 17.63 -23.15 5.53
CA TYR A 119 16.97 -22.78 6.78
C TYR A 119 15.50 -23.19 6.75
N THR A 120 15.05 -23.94 7.76
CA THR A 120 13.65 -24.34 7.92
C THR A 120 13.23 -24.24 9.39
N PHE A 121 12.02 -23.75 9.63
CA PHE A 121 11.42 -23.66 10.96
C PHE A 121 9.95 -24.09 10.88
N PRO A 122 9.43 -24.85 11.87
CA PRO A 122 8.05 -25.31 11.84
C PRO A 122 7.05 -24.15 11.96
N VAL A 123 5.94 -24.26 11.23
CA VAL A 123 4.76 -23.39 11.39
C VAL A 123 3.92 -23.92 12.56
N ILE A 124 3.35 -23.01 13.36
CA ILE A 124 2.54 -23.30 14.55
C ILE A 124 1.10 -22.84 14.39
#